data_AF-A0A4Y2QRU2-F1
#
_entry.id   AF-A0A4Y2QRU2-F1
#
_cell.length_a   1.000
_cell.length_b   1.000
_cell.length_c   1.000
_cell.angle_alpha   90.00
_cell.angle_beta   90.00
_cell.angle_gamma   90.00
#
_symmetry.space_group_name_H-M   'P 1'
#
loop_
_entity.id
_entity.type
_entity.pdbx_description
1 polymer ?
#
loop_
_entity_poly.entity_id
_entity_poly.type
_entity_poly.pdbx_seq_one_letter_code
_entity_poly.pdbx_strand_id
1 'polypeptide(L)'
;MILSELALNGPEYNEDDMDRKTKPLIDEFLHNNDFEEAIKCVTELASPNTVHMFINAAINQVLERSSQARYSLGQLLSSLLKKKIITFDQYKKGFAVVLEIIEDYALDIPLIWDYMGEILEPMIEDIETPFKLLKEVLQPCAPSEKAGMLVSSILHCAAKRKGTIKLGEVWRESGLQWTDIIGTDRNVAEFIEKHKLEFTVSPTKFSPQIQMSMEEMTPTEFVEKN
;
A
#
# COMPACT_ATOMS: atom_id res chain seq x y z
N MET A 1 28.83 -20.04 -7.47
CA MET A 1 27.92 -19.58 -8.54
C MET A 1 27.53 -18.17 -8.16
N ILE A 2 28.06 -17.17 -8.85
CA ILE A 2 27.80 -15.75 -8.55
C ILE A 2 26.33 -15.54 -8.91
N LEU A 3 25.48 -15.29 -7.91
CA LEU A 3 24.15 -14.72 -8.17
C LEU A 3 24.43 -13.42 -8.92
N SER A 4 24.09 -13.36 -10.21
CA SER A 4 24.01 -12.09 -10.90
C SER A 4 23.04 -11.24 -10.09
N GLU A 5 23.55 -10.21 -9.43
CA GLU A 5 22.74 -9.30 -8.64
C GLU A 5 21.73 -8.67 -9.59
N LEU A 6 20.44 -8.93 -9.36
CA LEU A 6 19.37 -8.36 -10.18
C LEU A 6 19.38 -6.86 -9.90
N ALA A 7 19.98 -6.08 -10.81
CA ALA A 7 20.23 -4.66 -10.63
C ALA A 7 19.68 -3.89 -11.84
N LEU A 8 19.23 -2.66 -11.58
CA LEU A 8 18.75 -1.74 -12.62
C LEU A 8 19.86 -1.50 -13.65
N ASN A 9 19.60 -1.88 -14.89
CA ASN A 9 20.55 -1.81 -16.01
C ASN A 9 19.90 -1.28 -17.30
N GLY A 10 18.65 -0.80 -17.21
CA GLY A 10 17.95 -0.17 -18.31
C GLY A 10 18.55 1.19 -18.71
N PRO A 11 18.15 1.72 -19.87
CA PRO A 11 18.65 2.99 -20.36
C PRO A 11 18.00 4.20 -19.65
N GLU A 12 18.58 5.36 -19.91
CA GLU A 12 18.10 6.65 -19.42
C GLU A 12 17.00 7.18 -20.37
N TYR A 13 15.73 6.87 -20.10
CA TYR A 13 14.57 7.41 -20.82
C TYR A 13 14.13 8.77 -20.25
N ASN A 14 13.48 9.59 -21.09
CA ASN A 14 12.67 10.73 -20.64
C ASN A 14 11.31 10.24 -20.09
N GLU A 15 10.51 11.15 -19.53
CA GLU A 15 9.21 10.81 -18.92
C GLU A 15 8.25 10.17 -19.91
N ASP A 16 8.07 10.78 -21.08
CA ASP A 16 7.15 10.27 -22.12
C ASP A 16 7.50 8.85 -22.59
N ASP A 17 8.80 8.57 -22.80
CA ASP A 17 9.27 7.26 -23.20
C ASP A 17 9.10 6.23 -22.07
N MET A 18 9.35 6.64 -20.82
CA MET A 18 9.12 5.78 -19.66
C MET A 18 7.64 5.43 -19.49
N ASP A 19 6.74 6.40 -19.61
CA ASP A 19 5.29 6.19 -19.53
C ASP A 19 4.81 5.19 -20.60
N ARG A 20 5.23 5.42 -21.86
CA ARG A 20 4.87 4.56 -22.98
C ARG A 20 5.36 3.13 -22.80
N LYS A 21 6.54 2.94 -22.21
CA LYS A 21 7.15 1.62 -22.01
C LYS A 21 6.70 0.92 -20.73
N THR A 22 6.31 1.66 -19.71
CA THR A 22 5.72 1.12 -18.47
C THR A 22 4.39 0.44 -18.76
N LYS A 23 3.60 1.00 -19.68
CA LYS A 23 2.27 0.48 -20.03
C LYS A 23 2.20 -1.02 -20.33
N PRO A 24 2.90 -1.54 -21.36
CA PRO A 24 2.86 -2.97 -21.67
C PRO A 24 3.40 -3.84 -20.53
N LEU A 25 4.45 -3.40 -19.81
CA LEU A 25 5.01 -4.15 -18.68
C LEU A 25 3.97 -4.38 -17.59
N ILE A 26 3.28 -3.32 -17.17
CA ILE A 26 2.25 -3.43 -16.13
C ILE A 26 1.02 -4.20 -16.63
N ASP A 27 0.64 -4.05 -17.90
CA ASP A 27 -0.46 -4.81 -18.49
C ASP A 27 -0.16 -6.32 -18.50
N GLU A 28 1.05 -6.73 -18.90
CA GLU A 28 1.50 -8.12 -18.88
C GLU A 28 1.64 -8.65 -17.45
N PHE A 29 2.22 -7.87 -16.54
CA PHE A 29 2.33 -8.24 -15.12
C PHE A 29 0.96 -8.50 -14.51
N LEU A 30 -0.02 -7.61 -14.71
CA LEU A 30 -1.35 -7.78 -14.16
C LEU A 30 -2.14 -8.91 -14.82
N HIS A 31 -1.85 -9.25 -16.07
CA HIS A 31 -2.46 -10.37 -16.78
C HIS A 31 -1.91 -11.73 -16.31
N ASN A 32 -0.58 -11.83 -16.20
CA ASN A 32 0.11 -13.09 -15.92
C ASN A 32 0.32 -13.33 -14.41
N ASN A 33 0.29 -12.26 -13.61
CA ASN A 33 0.65 -12.25 -12.19
C ASN A 33 2.04 -12.85 -11.90
N ASP A 34 2.97 -12.68 -12.85
CA ASP A 34 4.34 -13.19 -12.76
C ASP A 34 5.27 -12.09 -12.20
N PHE A 35 5.54 -12.19 -10.91
CA PHE A 35 6.40 -11.22 -10.21
C PHE A 35 7.87 -11.34 -10.60
N GLU A 36 8.36 -12.54 -10.92
CA GLU A 36 9.78 -12.73 -11.23
C GLU A 36 10.10 -12.10 -12.59
N GLU A 37 9.24 -12.33 -13.59
CA GLU A 37 9.38 -11.69 -14.89
C GLU A 37 9.14 -10.18 -14.81
N ALA A 38 8.12 -9.72 -14.07
CA ALA A 38 7.88 -8.28 -13.90
C ALA A 38 9.09 -7.56 -13.29
N ILE A 39 9.71 -8.14 -12.26
CA ILE A 39 10.93 -7.57 -11.65
C ILE A 39 12.06 -7.51 -12.68
N LYS A 40 12.28 -8.57 -13.45
CA LYS A 40 13.29 -8.59 -14.51
C LYS A 40 13.04 -7.52 -15.56
N CYS A 41 11.80 -7.42 -16.05
CA CYS A 41 11.39 -6.36 -16.99
C CYS A 41 11.66 -4.96 -16.42
N VAL A 42 11.40 -4.72 -15.12
CA VAL A 42 11.74 -3.43 -14.50
C VAL A 42 13.25 -3.18 -14.51
N THR A 43 14.07 -4.21 -14.22
CA THR A 43 15.53 -4.05 -14.23
C THR A 43 16.11 -3.77 -15.61
N GLU A 44 15.48 -4.27 -16.67
CA GLU A 44 15.86 -4.02 -18.06
C GLU A 44 15.28 -2.71 -18.61
N LEU A 45 14.15 -2.24 -18.05
CA LEU A 45 13.47 -1.01 -18.46
C LEU A 45 14.13 0.25 -17.87
N ALA A 46 14.47 0.22 -16.58
CA ALA A 46 14.88 1.41 -15.84
C ALA A 46 16.34 1.34 -15.35
N SER A 47 16.93 2.52 -15.20
CA SER A 47 18.24 2.74 -14.57
C SER A 47 18.06 3.22 -13.12
N PRO A 48 19.14 3.26 -12.31
CA PRO A 48 19.09 3.91 -11.00
C PRO A 48 18.59 5.36 -11.03
N ASN A 49 18.78 6.08 -12.13
CA ASN A 49 18.33 7.47 -12.24
C ASN A 49 16.90 7.59 -12.76
N THR A 50 16.35 6.59 -13.47
CA THR A 50 15.01 6.68 -14.08
C THR A 50 13.94 5.82 -13.42
N VAL A 51 14.29 4.92 -12.49
CA VAL A 51 13.30 4.02 -11.87
C VAL A 51 12.17 4.75 -11.12
N HIS A 52 12.44 5.95 -10.58
CA HIS A 52 11.39 6.77 -9.98
C HIS A 52 10.30 7.19 -10.99
N MET A 53 10.66 7.36 -12.26
CA MET A 53 9.73 7.67 -13.35
C MET A 53 8.86 6.45 -13.67
N PHE A 54 9.44 5.25 -13.68
CA PHE A 54 8.67 4.00 -13.81
C PHE A 54 7.64 3.86 -12.68
N ILE A 55 8.04 4.12 -11.42
CA ILE A 55 7.13 4.03 -10.27
C ILE A 55 5.94 4.98 -10.45
N ASN A 56 6.21 6.24 -10.79
CA ASN A 56 5.16 7.24 -11.04
C ASN A 56 4.22 6.82 -12.18
N ALA A 57 4.80 6.39 -13.32
CA ALA A 57 4.06 5.91 -14.49
C ALA A 57 3.14 4.73 -14.13
N ALA A 58 3.66 3.76 -13.37
CA ALA A 58 2.94 2.57 -12.95
C ALA A 58 1.78 2.91 -12.00
N ILE A 59 1.99 3.83 -11.05
CA ILE A 59 0.94 4.31 -10.14
C ILE A 59 -0.19 4.93 -10.95
N ASN A 60 0.12 5.86 -11.84
CA ASN A 60 -0.86 6.52 -12.70
C ASN A 60 -1.65 5.53 -13.58
N GLN A 61 -0.98 4.49 -14.08
CA GLN A 61 -1.63 3.47 -14.90
C GLN A 61 -2.63 2.59 -14.14
N VAL A 62 -2.38 2.30 -12.87
CA VAL A 62 -3.25 1.41 -12.07
C VAL A 62 -4.29 2.15 -11.23
N LEU A 63 -4.17 3.47 -11.10
CA LEU A 63 -4.99 4.28 -10.20
C LEU A 63 -6.49 4.03 -10.41
N GLU A 64 -6.93 4.02 -11.67
CA GLU A 64 -8.34 3.81 -12.05
C GLU A 64 -8.68 2.35 -12.40
N ARG A 65 -7.80 1.39 -12.09
CA ARG A 65 -8.05 -0.04 -12.29
C ARG A 65 -8.74 -0.67 -11.08
N SER A 66 -8.76 -2.00 -11.01
CA SER A 66 -9.32 -2.73 -9.88
C SER A 66 -8.46 -2.58 -8.61
N SER A 67 -9.08 -2.78 -7.44
CA SER A 67 -8.39 -2.85 -6.14
C SER A 67 -7.26 -3.87 -6.15
N GLN A 68 -7.49 -5.04 -6.76
CA GLN A 68 -6.46 -6.06 -6.90
C GLN A 68 -5.28 -5.60 -7.75
N ALA A 69 -5.49 -4.83 -8.82
CA ALA A 69 -4.40 -4.32 -9.65
C ALA A 69 -3.51 -3.33 -8.88
N ARG A 70 -4.13 -2.42 -8.11
CA ARG A 70 -3.41 -1.48 -7.24
C ARG A 70 -2.59 -2.19 -6.17
N TYR A 71 -3.21 -3.18 -5.51
CA TYR A 71 -2.51 -4.00 -4.52
C TYR A 71 -1.35 -4.81 -5.13
N SER A 72 -1.56 -5.45 -6.29
CA SER A 72 -0.49 -6.17 -7.01
C SER A 72 0.67 -5.27 -7.40
N LEU A 73 0.42 -4.02 -7.84
CA LEU A 73 1.50 -3.05 -8.05
C LEU A 73 2.25 -2.75 -6.75
N GLY A 74 1.53 -2.50 -5.65
CA GLY A 74 2.17 -2.26 -4.35
C GLY A 74 3.08 -3.41 -3.93
N GLN A 75 2.66 -4.67 -4.16
CA GLN A 75 3.47 -5.86 -3.91
C GLN A 75 4.72 -5.92 -4.79
N LEU A 76 4.62 -5.55 -6.07
CA LEU A 76 5.77 -5.48 -6.98
C LEU A 76 6.79 -4.44 -6.48
N LEU A 77 6.32 -3.24 -6.12
CA LEU A 77 7.18 -2.16 -5.63
C LEU A 77 7.83 -2.51 -4.28
N SER A 78 7.08 -3.12 -3.35
CA SER A 78 7.60 -3.63 -2.08
C SER A 78 8.66 -4.72 -2.31
N SER A 79 8.43 -5.61 -3.29
CA SER A 79 9.39 -6.66 -3.66
C SER A 79 10.70 -6.10 -4.23
N LEU A 80 10.63 -5.08 -5.08
CA LEU A 80 11.81 -4.38 -5.60
C LEU A 80 12.66 -3.77 -4.47
N LEU A 81 11.99 -3.14 -3.49
CA LEU A 81 12.65 -2.53 -2.34
C LEU A 81 13.25 -3.58 -1.39
N LYS A 82 12.50 -4.65 -1.06
CA LYS A 82 12.94 -5.76 -0.20
C LYS A 82 14.12 -6.53 -0.79
N LYS A 83 14.13 -6.72 -2.11
CA LYS A 83 15.24 -7.34 -2.85
C LYS A 83 16.42 -6.38 -3.08
N LYS A 84 16.33 -5.13 -2.62
CA LYS A 84 17.35 -4.07 -2.77
C LYS A 84 17.69 -3.76 -4.23
N ILE A 85 16.74 -3.99 -5.13
CA ILE A 85 16.84 -3.65 -6.56
C ILE A 85 16.69 -2.14 -6.74
N ILE A 86 15.78 -1.55 -5.95
CA ILE A 86 15.63 -0.11 -5.79
C ILE A 86 16.04 0.29 -4.37
N THR A 87 16.55 1.50 -4.25
CA THR A 87 16.80 2.16 -2.98
C THR A 87 15.52 2.78 -2.43
N PHE A 88 15.50 3.06 -1.13
CA PHE A 88 14.37 3.74 -0.51
C PHE A 88 14.19 5.18 -1.02
N ASP A 89 15.27 5.90 -1.35
CA ASP A 89 15.16 7.25 -1.92
C ASP A 89 14.55 7.24 -3.32
N GLN A 90 14.87 6.24 -4.15
CA GLN A 90 14.22 6.04 -5.45
C GLN A 90 12.72 5.72 -5.28
N TYR A 91 12.37 4.88 -4.31
CA TYR A 91 10.97 4.57 -3.97
C TYR A 91 10.23 5.85 -3.57
N LYS A 92 10.74 6.61 -2.59
CA LYS A 92 10.16 7.89 -2.16
C LYS A 92 9.98 8.86 -3.32
N LYS A 93 11.01 9.03 -4.16
CA LYS A 93 10.97 9.94 -5.31
C LYS A 93 9.88 9.56 -6.31
N GLY A 94 9.63 8.27 -6.51
CA GLY A 94 8.57 7.79 -7.39
C GLY A 94 7.16 8.09 -6.87
N PHE A 95 6.94 8.00 -5.56
CA PHE A 95 5.66 8.39 -4.94
C PHE A 95 5.49 9.90 -4.79
N ALA A 96 6.59 10.65 -4.67
CA ALA A 96 6.54 12.08 -4.35
C ALA A 96 5.69 12.86 -5.35
N VAL A 97 5.83 12.60 -6.65
CA VAL A 97 5.08 13.29 -7.71
C VAL A 97 3.57 13.21 -7.48
N VAL A 98 3.03 12.00 -7.23
CA VAL A 98 1.59 11.83 -6.99
C VAL A 98 1.18 12.40 -5.63
N LEU A 99 2.02 12.25 -4.60
CA LEU A 99 1.70 12.73 -3.25
C LEU A 99 1.71 14.26 -3.14
N GLU A 100 2.52 14.98 -3.94
CA GLU A 100 2.54 16.44 -3.98
C GLU A 100 1.22 17.04 -4.49
N ILE A 101 0.55 16.35 -5.42
CA ILE A 101 -0.69 16.81 -6.06
C ILE A 101 -1.92 15.92 -5.72
N ILE A 102 -1.82 15.08 -4.68
CA ILE A 102 -2.89 14.13 -4.32
C ILE A 102 -4.21 14.83 -3.95
N GLU A 103 -4.13 16.07 -3.47
CA GLU A 103 -5.32 16.89 -3.20
C GLU A 103 -6.03 17.32 -4.48
N ASP A 104 -5.29 17.59 -5.55
CA ASP A 104 -5.86 17.88 -6.87
C ASP A 104 -6.54 16.64 -7.43
N TYR A 105 -5.90 15.46 -7.32
CA TYR A 105 -6.54 14.19 -7.66
C TYR A 105 -7.82 13.95 -6.87
N ALA A 106 -7.90 14.38 -5.60
CA ALA A 106 -9.10 14.20 -4.79
C ALA A 106 -10.31 15.01 -5.28
N LEU A 107 -10.10 16.03 -6.13
CA LEU A 107 -11.18 16.79 -6.77
C LEU A 107 -11.90 15.95 -7.83
N ASP A 108 -11.14 15.16 -8.60
CA ASP A 108 -11.66 14.35 -9.70
C ASP A 108 -11.94 12.90 -9.29
N ILE A 109 -11.20 12.38 -8.30
CA ILE A 109 -11.23 10.99 -7.85
C ILE A 109 -11.53 10.96 -6.33
N PRO A 110 -12.81 10.89 -5.92
CA PRO A 110 -13.19 10.88 -4.50
C PRO A 110 -12.57 9.74 -3.69
N LEU A 111 -12.20 8.63 -4.35
CA LEU A 111 -11.60 7.43 -3.75
C LEU A 111 -10.06 7.43 -3.79
N ILE A 112 -9.40 8.54 -4.14
CA ILE A 112 -7.95 8.60 -4.30
C ILE A 112 -7.19 8.11 -3.06
N TRP A 113 -7.68 8.44 -1.87
CA TRP A 113 -7.08 8.02 -0.60
C TRP A 113 -7.09 6.51 -0.43
N ASP A 114 -8.18 5.87 -0.85
CA ASP A 114 -8.32 4.41 -0.84
C ASP A 114 -7.44 3.76 -1.90
N TYR A 115 -7.39 4.35 -3.09
CA TYR A 115 -6.56 3.83 -4.18
C TYR A 115 -5.07 3.88 -3.84
N MET A 116 -4.60 5.01 -3.31
CA MET A 116 -3.23 5.15 -2.84
C MET A 116 -2.97 4.31 -1.59
N GLY A 117 -3.97 4.14 -0.73
CA GLY A 117 -3.92 3.23 0.40
C GLY A 117 -3.64 1.79 -0.02
N GLU A 118 -4.33 1.29 -1.05
CA GLU A 118 -4.13 -0.05 -1.61
C GLU A 118 -2.75 -0.25 -2.24
N ILE A 119 -2.17 0.79 -2.85
CA ILE A 119 -0.82 0.73 -3.44
C ILE A 119 0.27 0.75 -2.36
N LEU A 120 0.09 1.57 -1.31
CA LEU A 120 1.10 1.71 -0.25
C LEU A 120 1.01 0.60 0.81
N GLU A 121 -0.16 -0.01 1.02
CA GLU A 121 -0.35 -1.03 2.06
C GLU A 121 0.68 -2.18 2.03
N PRO A 122 1.05 -2.78 0.88
CA PRO A 122 2.09 -3.81 0.84
C PRO A 122 3.45 -3.43 1.45
N MET A 123 3.79 -2.13 1.50
CA MET A 123 5.04 -1.68 2.12
C MET A 123 5.03 -1.91 3.64
N ILE A 124 3.85 -1.91 4.26
CA ILE A 124 3.72 -2.10 5.71
C ILE A 124 3.71 -3.56 6.12
N GLU A 125 3.59 -4.47 5.14
CA GLU A 125 3.54 -5.89 5.42
C GLU A 125 4.91 -6.55 5.48
N ASP A 126 5.81 -6.11 4.62
CA ASP A 126 6.96 -6.89 4.14
C ASP A 126 8.32 -6.24 4.39
N ILE A 127 8.34 -5.03 4.97
CA ILE A 127 9.54 -4.22 5.16
C ILE A 127 9.86 -4.07 6.65
N GLU A 128 11.15 -4.05 6.98
CA GLU A 128 11.62 -3.74 8.33
C GLU A 128 11.29 -2.30 8.71
N THR A 129 10.75 -2.08 9.91
CA THR A 129 10.35 -0.75 10.42
C THR A 129 9.41 0.05 9.49
N PRO A 130 8.29 -0.55 9.06
CA PRO A 130 7.48 -0.04 7.95
C PRO A 130 6.92 1.36 8.20
N PHE A 131 6.49 1.67 9.42
CA PHE A 131 5.91 2.97 9.77
C PHE A 131 6.93 4.11 9.81
N LYS A 132 8.20 3.81 10.11
CA LYS A 132 9.28 4.80 10.00
C LYS A 132 9.49 5.20 8.54
N LEU A 133 9.53 4.22 7.64
CA LEU A 133 9.65 4.46 6.20
C LEU A 133 8.39 5.14 5.65
N LEU A 134 7.20 4.72 6.07
CA LEU A 134 5.95 5.35 5.66
C LEU A 134 5.93 6.85 5.99
N LYS A 135 6.41 7.25 7.19
CA LYS A 135 6.56 8.67 7.56
C LYS A 135 7.42 9.45 6.56
N GLU A 136 8.50 8.84 6.07
CA GLU A 136 9.38 9.48 5.09
C GLU A 136 8.75 9.54 3.68
N VAL A 137 8.00 8.52 3.27
CA VAL A 137 7.24 8.52 2.00
C VAL A 137 6.19 9.63 1.99
N LEU A 138 5.52 9.85 3.12
CA LEU A 138 4.43 10.82 3.26
C LEU A 138 4.88 12.29 3.39
N GLN A 139 6.18 12.57 3.48
CA GLN A 139 6.70 13.95 3.60
C GLN A 139 6.11 14.96 2.61
N PRO A 140 5.81 14.62 1.33
CA PRO A 140 5.26 15.59 0.40
C PRO A 140 3.84 16.09 0.73
N CYS A 141 3.06 15.31 1.49
CA CYS A 141 1.68 15.67 1.85
C CYS A 141 1.45 15.81 3.36
N ALA A 142 2.45 15.49 4.20
CA ALA A 142 2.37 15.57 5.66
C ALA A 142 3.24 16.73 6.23
N PRO A 143 2.83 17.36 7.35
CA PRO A 143 1.63 17.06 8.12
C PRO A 143 0.37 17.73 7.55
N SER A 144 -0.71 16.97 7.37
CA SER A 144 -2.02 17.49 6.95
C SER A 144 -3.15 16.54 7.37
N GLU A 145 -4.38 17.03 7.47
CA GLU A 145 -5.55 16.15 7.68
C GLU A 145 -5.68 15.12 6.55
N LYS A 146 -5.27 15.50 5.33
CA LYS A 146 -5.29 14.67 4.13
C LYS A 146 -4.27 13.53 4.16
N ALA A 147 -3.05 13.78 4.64
CA ALA A 147 -2.10 12.73 4.97
C ALA A 147 -2.68 11.77 6.02
N GLY A 148 -3.45 12.30 6.99
CA GLY A 148 -4.23 11.50 7.92
C GLY A 148 -5.22 10.56 7.22
N MET A 149 -5.97 11.06 6.22
CA MET A 149 -6.90 10.25 5.43
C MET A 149 -6.17 9.12 4.69
N LEU A 150 -5.02 9.40 4.09
CA LEU A 150 -4.19 8.39 3.42
C LEU A 150 -3.73 7.32 4.41
N VAL A 151 -3.14 7.70 5.55
CA VAL A 151 -2.68 6.74 6.56
C VAL A 151 -3.85 5.94 7.13
N SER A 152 -5.00 6.58 7.37
CA SER A 152 -6.22 5.89 7.78
C SER A 152 -6.59 4.80 6.78
N SER A 153 -6.51 5.09 5.47
CA SER A 153 -6.84 4.10 4.45
C SER A 153 -5.82 2.95 4.39
N ILE A 154 -4.52 3.25 4.42
CA ILE A 154 -3.44 2.26 4.50
C ILE A 154 -3.66 1.30 5.68
N LEU A 155 -3.95 1.85 6.86
CA LEU A 155 -4.17 1.06 8.07
C LEU A 155 -5.43 0.20 7.99
N HIS A 156 -6.52 0.69 7.40
CA HIS A 156 -7.73 -0.11 7.19
C HIS A 156 -7.53 -1.23 6.17
N CYS A 157 -6.76 -0.99 5.10
CA CYS A 157 -6.36 -2.03 4.16
C CYS A 157 -5.57 -3.14 4.86
N ALA A 158 -4.55 -2.79 5.64
CA ALA A 158 -3.75 -3.76 6.36
C ALA A 158 -4.51 -4.46 7.50
N ALA A 159 -5.43 -3.75 8.17
CA ALA A 159 -6.25 -4.33 9.22
C ALA A 159 -7.16 -5.44 8.68
N LYS A 160 -7.65 -5.32 7.43
CA LYS A 160 -8.42 -6.39 6.77
C LYS A 160 -7.60 -7.67 6.57
N ARG A 161 -6.27 -7.57 6.43
CA ARG A 161 -5.36 -8.71 6.20
C ARG A 161 -4.77 -9.28 7.48
N LYS A 162 -4.27 -8.41 8.37
CA LYS A 162 -3.50 -8.78 9.58
C LYS A 162 -4.31 -8.72 10.88
N GLY A 163 -5.50 -8.12 10.85
CA GLY A 163 -6.26 -7.77 12.03
C GLY A 163 -5.69 -6.56 12.78
N THR A 164 -6.55 -5.90 13.55
CA THR A 164 -6.22 -4.64 14.23
C THR A 164 -5.27 -4.80 15.41
N ILE A 165 -5.26 -5.96 16.07
CA ILE A 165 -4.44 -6.20 17.27
C ILE A 165 -2.95 -6.15 16.91
N LYS A 166 -2.51 -6.98 15.96
CA LYS A 166 -1.09 -7.05 15.57
C LYS A 166 -0.65 -5.78 14.87
N LEU A 167 -1.49 -5.23 13.98
CA LEU A 167 -1.19 -3.98 13.30
C LEU A 167 -1.01 -2.82 14.28
N GLY A 168 -1.91 -2.71 15.28
CA GLY A 168 -1.82 -1.70 16.33
C GLY A 168 -0.57 -1.83 17.19
N GLU A 169 -0.13 -3.06 17.49
CA GLU A 169 1.12 -3.32 18.20
C GLU A 169 2.33 -2.79 17.40
N VAL A 170 2.44 -3.18 16.13
CA VAL A 170 3.54 -2.73 15.25
C VAL A 170 3.52 -1.21 15.06
N TRP A 171 2.34 -0.59 14.97
CA TRP A 171 2.20 0.87 14.95
C TRP A 171 2.79 1.51 16.21
N ARG A 172 2.36 1.07 17.39
CA ARG A 172 2.80 1.65 18.68
C ARG A 172 4.30 1.46 18.90
N GLU A 173 4.83 0.29 18.56
CA GLU A 173 6.26 -0.01 18.66
C GLU A 173 7.12 0.85 17.74
N SER A 174 6.57 1.33 16.62
CA SER A 174 7.30 2.20 15.70
C SER A 174 7.60 3.60 16.28
N GLY A 175 6.87 4.01 17.31
CA GLY A 175 6.95 5.35 17.89
C GLY A 175 6.29 6.45 17.04
N LEU A 176 5.78 6.14 15.85
CA LEU A 176 5.05 7.08 14.99
C LEU A 176 3.80 7.60 15.71
N GLN A 177 3.66 8.92 15.76
CA GLN A 177 2.50 9.56 16.40
C GLN A 177 1.58 10.15 15.33
N TRP A 178 0.28 10.21 15.62
CA TRP A 178 -0.66 10.90 14.73
C TRP A 178 -0.32 12.38 14.54
N THR A 179 0.30 13.03 15.54
CA THR A 179 0.79 14.41 15.41
C THR A 179 1.88 14.58 14.35
N ASP A 180 2.63 13.51 14.02
CA ASP A 180 3.60 13.54 12.91
C ASP A 180 2.92 13.56 11.54
N ILE A 181 1.66 13.12 11.46
CA ILE A 181 0.91 12.90 10.21
C ILE A 181 -0.10 14.01 10.00
N ILE A 182 -0.87 14.35 11.03
CA ILE A 182 -1.93 15.35 10.98
C ILE A 182 -1.57 16.65 11.70
N GLY A 183 -0.33 16.83 12.14
CA GLY A 183 0.10 18.05 12.82
C GLY A 183 -0.32 18.15 14.29
N THR A 184 0.26 19.12 15.00
CA THR A 184 0.06 19.31 16.45
C THR A 184 -1.11 20.22 16.80
N ASP A 185 -1.62 20.96 15.82
CA ASP A 185 -2.72 21.92 15.94
C ASP A 185 -4.11 21.29 15.81
N ARG A 186 -4.19 20.02 15.37
CA ARG A 186 -5.44 19.29 15.14
C ARG A 186 -5.84 18.40 16.34
N ASN A 187 -7.14 18.15 16.48
CA ASN A 187 -7.67 17.27 17.51
C ASN A 187 -7.43 15.78 17.15
N VAL A 188 -6.31 15.23 17.61
CA VAL A 188 -5.93 13.83 17.35
C VAL A 188 -6.96 12.83 17.85
N ALA A 189 -7.55 13.06 19.03
CA ALA A 189 -8.53 12.12 19.62
C ALA A 189 -9.80 12.05 18.77
N GLU A 190 -10.32 13.20 18.35
CA GLU A 190 -11.48 13.28 17.46
C GLU A 190 -11.19 12.67 16.08
N PHE A 191 -9.99 12.88 15.53
CA PHE A 191 -9.59 12.24 14.28
C PHE A 191 -9.60 10.71 14.41
N ILE A 192 -8.99 10.18 15.47
CA ILE A 192 -8.94 8.73 15.73
C ILE A 192 -10.34 8.13 15.84
N GLU A 193 -11.22 8.75 16.62
CA GLU A 193 -12.60 8.28 16.81
C GLU A 193 -13.40 8.35 15.50
N LYS A 194 -13.36 9.48 14.80
CA LYS A 194 -14.04 9.70 13.53
C LYS A 194 -13.65 8.66 12.48
N HIS A 195 -12.37 8.28 12.45
CA HIS A 195 -11.80 7.36 11.47
C HIS A 195 -11.67 5.90 11.96
N LYS A 196 -12.12 5.59 13.19
CA LYS A 196 -12.09 4.24 13.80
C LYS A 196 -10.68 3.65 13.90
N LEU A 197 -9.74 4.45 14.42
CA LEU A 197 -8.31 4.12 14.49
C LEU A 197 -7.85 3.84 15.93
N GLU A 198 -8.77 3.51 16.85
CA GLU A 198 -8.49 3.35 18.29
C GLU A 198 -7.47 2.25 18.56
N PHE A 199 -7.38 1.26 17.66
CA PHE A 199 -6.40 0.19 17.70
C PHE A 199 -4.95 0.69 17.56
N THR A 200 -4.72 1.92 17.10
CA THR A 200 -3.38 2.54 17.02
C THR A 200 -2.90 3.12 18.34
N VAL A 201 -3.81 3.47 19.27
CA VAL A 201 -3.48 4.10 20.56
C VAL A 201 -3.71 3.19 21.75
N SER A 202 -4.59 2.20 21.62
CA SER A 202 -4.86 1.22 22.65
C SER A 202 -5.02 -0.17 22.05
N PRO A 203 -4.70 -1.25 22.78
CA PRO A 203 -5.07 -2.59 22.36
C PRO A 203 -6.61 -2.66 22.25
N THR A 204 -7.12 -2.96 21.07
CA THR A 204 -8.56 -3.17 20.87
C THR A 204 -9.03 -4.30 21.78
N LYS A 205 -9.96 -4.01 22.70
CA LYS A 205 -10.68 -5.06 23.42
C LYS A 205 -11.51 -5.83 22.38
N PHE A 206 -11.48 -7.17 22.45
CA PHE A 206 -12.28 -8.04 21.58
C PHE A 206 -13.73 -7.52 21.49
N SER A 207 -14.22 -7.25 20.28
CA SER A 207 -15.65 -7.12 20.02
C SER A 207 -16.09 -8.39 19.29
N PRO A 208 -16.82 -9.31 19.95
CA PRO A 208 -17.30 -10.53 19.33
C PRO A 208 -18.51 -10.19 18.46
N GLN A 209 -18.28 -9.68 17.25
CA GLN A 209 -19.31 -9.57 16.23
C GLN A 209 -18.75 -10.06 14.90
N ILE A 210 -18.91 -11.37 14.71
CA ILE A 210 -19.34 -12.11 13.51
C ILE A 210 -18.85 -13.56 13.75
N GLN A 211 -19.57 -14.27 14.60
CA GLN A 211 -19.65 -15.72 14.50
C GLN A 211 -20.97 -15.93 13.76
N MET A 212 -20.88 -16.08 12.43
CA MET A 212 -22.03 -16.53 11.65
C MET A 212 -22.47 -17.87 12.23
N SER A 213 -23.70 -17.89 12.74
CA SER A 213 -24.36 -19.08 13.30
C SER A 213 -24.37 -20.19 12.27
N MET A 214 -23.53 -21.20 12.48
CA MET A 214 -23.55 -22.44 11.72
C MET A 214 -23.88 -23.57 12.70
N GLU A 215 -25.08 -23.50 13.29
CA GLU A 215 -25.63 -24.54 14.16
C GLU A 215 -27.16 -24.38 14.17
N GLU A 216 -27.81 -24.91 13.14
CA GLU A 216 -29.15 -25.51 13.22
C GLU A 216 -29.44 -26.29 11.92
N MET A 217 -28.74 -27.40 11.75
CA MET A 217 -29.26 -28.55 11.00
C MET A 217 -28.86 -29.80 11.76
N THR A 218 -29.66 -30.17 12.76
CA THR A 218 -29.63 -31.53 13.32
C THR A 218 -30.42 -32.45 12.39
N PRO A 219 -29.87 -33.62 11.99
CA PRO A 219 -30.62 -34.62 11.26
C PRO A 219 -31.47 -35.42 12.25
N THR A 220 -32.80 -35.24 12.21
CA THR A 220 -33.70 -36.13 12.96
C THR A 220 -34.07 -37.32 12.09
N GLU A 221 -33.71 -38.49 12.59
CA GLU A 221 -33.91 -39.81 12.00
C GLU A 221 -35.39 -40.17 11.81
N PHE A 222 -35.60 -41.03 10.81
CA PHE A 222 -36.81 -41.79 10.54
C PHE A 222 -37.36 -42.52 11.78
N VAL A 223 -38.67 -42.44 12.01
CA VAL A 223 -39.45 -43.53 12.62
C VAL A 223 -40.79 -43.67 11.90
N GLU A 224 -41.03 -44.88 11.41
CA GLU A 224 -42.27 -45.39 10.82
C GLU A 224 -43.49 -45.27 11.76
N LYS A 225 -44.69 -45.01 11.22
CA LYS A 225 -45.84 -45.94 11.30
C LYS A 225 -47.15 -45.37 10.72
N ASN A 226 -47.79 -46.25 9.95
CA ASN A 226 -49.17 -46.34 9.47
C ASN A 226 -49.47 -45.76 8.10
#